data_AF-A0A3S1CH13-F1
#
_entry.id   AF-A0A3S1CH13-F1
#
_cell.length_a   1.000
_cell.length_b   1.000
_cell.length_c   1.000
_cell.angle_alpha   90.00
_cell.angle_beta   90.00
_cell.angle_gamma   90.00
#
_symmetry.space_group_name_H-M   'P 1'
#
loop_
_entity.id
_entity.type
_entity.pdbx_description
1 polymer ?
#
loop_
_entity_poly.entity_id
_entity_poly.type
_entity_poly.pdbx_seq_one_letter_code
_entity_poly.pdbx_strand_id
1 'polypeptide(L)'
;MVTTINDTKRISIAAKLADMKLIQNLLISNEQRFINDCTDDDIRGRLQHMLEDDSKNIGVLDTVIVQYGVKGEANKSTQKMIEQVQELMESSDLSLFEKVQEHELLKHKQTMTGLLIHKAAQVVGADIEAAITPLNTVNFENRAHQEQLKGVLEILGVRELTGKEAKQGLWARVQDAVAALTGVVGSVVTRTDDEMSIRELLLMDHTKADTLFAEIFSTDDPQKIQEYFGQLYKDIKAHGTAEEEILYPAVRPYYEHTEEIYDQTGEVMEMLDEIQSISPSSSEFKPKIEQLRTAMRTHINQEENEIFPQLRENFNHKQLLQMATDFKTAKSKLLSQMADVNSESGR
;
A
#
# COMPACT_ATOMS: atom_id res chain seq x y z
N MET A 1 31.39 10.26 -33.46
CA MET A 1 30.80 9.11 -32.75
C MET A 1 29.32 9.39 -32.61
N VAL A 2 28.48 8.69 -33.36
CA VAL A 2 27.02 8.77 -33.22
C VAL A 2 26.65 7.78 -32.13
N THR A 3 26.61 8.23 -30.88
CA THR A 3 25.87 7.52 -29.83
C THR A 3 24.41 7.54 -30.27
N THR A 4 23.91 6.40 -30.74
CA THR A 4 22.50 6.29 -31.10
C THR A 4 21.69 6.51 -29.83
N ILE A 5 20.54 7.14 -29.96
CA ILE A 5 19.64 7.53 -28.85
C ILE A 5 19.32 6.37 -27.88
N ASN A 6 19.49 5.11 -28.31
CA ASN A 6 19.33 3.92 -27.49
C ASN A 6 20.38 3.79 -26.37
N ASP A 7 21.65 4.13 -26.62
CA ASP A 7 22.72 3.96 -25.62
C ASP A 7 22.58 4.97 -24.48
N THR A 8 22.27 6.23 -24.81
CA THR A 8 22.06 7.28 -23.80
C THR A 8 20.86 6.98 -22.89
N LYS A 9 19.77 6.44 -23.45
CA LYS A 9 18.59 6.01 -22.67
C LYS A 9 18.92 4.81 -21.79
N ARG A 10 19.66 3.82 -22.32
CA ARG A 10 20.07 2.64 -21.55
C ARG A 10 21.01 3.01 -20.39
N ILE A 11 21.94 3.94 -20.60
CA ILE A 11 22.82 4.48 -19.56
C ILE A 11 22.02 5.22 -18.48
N SER A 12 20.95 5.93 -18.87
CA SER A 12 20.10 6.67 -17.93
C SER A 12 19.35 5.72 -16.97
N ILE A 13 18.81 4.60 -17.48
CA ILE A 13 18.23 3.54 -16.64
C ILE A 13 19.30 2.91 -15.74
N ALA A 14 20.50 2.62 -16.27
CA ALA A 14 21.61 2.10 -15.47
C ALA A 14 21.98 3.03 -14.30
N ALA A 15 22.05 4.34 -14.55
CA ALA A 15 22.33 5.34 -13.53
C ALA A 15 21.22 5.40 -12.46
N LYS A 16 19.95 5.19 -12.86
CA LYS A 16 18.83 5.11 -11.91
C LYS A 16 18.80 3.83 -11.09
N LEU A 17 19.19 2.69 -11.65
CA LEU A 17 19.42 1.48 -10.87
C LEU A 17 20.55 1.66 -9.84
N ALA A 18 21.63 2.34 -10.24
CA ALA A 18 22.72 2.69 -9.32
C ALA A 18 22.27 3.67 -8.22
N ASP A 19 21.44 4.67 -8.55
CA ASP A 19 20.79 5.54 -7.57
C ASP A 19 19.99 4.71 -6.55
N MET A 20 19.13 3.79 -7.04
CA MET A 20 18.31 2.95 -6.17
C MET A 20 19.16 2.09 -5.24
N LYS A 21 20.24 1.49 -5.74
CA LYS A 21 21.14 0.69 -4.90
C LYS A 21 21.77 1.53 -3.78
N LEU A 22 22.21 2.76 -4.06
CA LEU A 22 22.77 3.61 -3.01
C LEU A 22 21.70 4.03 -1.98
N ILE A 23 20.51 4.40 -2.43
CA ILE A 23 19.39 4.74 -1.54
C ILE A 23 19.01 3.52 -0.68
N GLN A 24 18.97 2.32 -1.25
CA GLN A 24 18.66 1.09 -0.53
C GLN A 24 19.62 0.85 0.65
N ASN A 25 20.92 1.06 0.45
CA ASN A 25 21.90 0.94 1.54
C ASN A 25 21.67 1.98 2.65
N LEU A 26 21.27 3.20 2.29
CA LEU A 26 20.93 4.23 3.26
C LEU A 26 19.65 3.89 4.04
N LEU A 27 18.62 3.36 3.36
CA LEU A 27 17.37 2.92 4.01
C LEU A 27 17.68 1.85 5.08
N ILE A 28 18.41 0.80 4.72
CA ILE A 28 18.86 -0.27 5.64
C ILE A 28 19.61 0.32 6.83
N SER A 29 20.56 1.23 6.59
CA SER A 29 21.34 1.86 7.65
C SER A 29 20.47 2.70 8.59
N ASN A 30 19.48 3.39 8.07
CA ASN A 30 18.57 4.22 8.85
C ASN A 30 17.62 3.35 9.69
N GLU A 31 17.04 2.30 9.10
CA GLU A 31 16.17 1.35 9.78
C GLU A 31 16.89 0.68 10.96
N GLN A 32 18.13 0.22 10.76
CA GLN A 32 18.94 -0.36 11.83
C GLN A 32 19.17 0.62 12.99
N ARG A 33 19.38 1.90 12.68
CA ARG A 33 19.51 2.96 13.69
C ARG A 33 18.21 3.19 14.43
N PHE A 34 17.09 3.31 13.71
CA PHE A 34 15.78 3.55 14.31
C PHE A 34 15.34 2.40 15.22
N ILE A 35 15.63 1.15 14.87
CA ILE A 35 15.34 -0.01 15.72
C ILE A 35 16.09 0.05 17.06
N ASN A 36 17.30 0.61 17.06
CA ASN A 36 18.11 0.77 18.27
C ASN A 36 17.66 1.97 19.11
N ASP A 37 17.26 3.06 18.46
CA ASP A 37 16.91 4.32 19.11
C ASP A 37 15.43 4.37 19.56
N CYS A 38 14.56 3.59 18.93
CA CYS A 38 13.15 3.51 19.26
C CYS A 38 12.91 2.63 20.50
N THR A 39 12.07 3.07 21.42
CA THR A 39 11.68 2.31 22.62
C THR A 39 10.30 1.66 22.51
N ASP A 40 9.55 1.96 21.46
CA ASP A 40 8.22 1.41 21.22
C ASP A 40 8.30 0.07 20.47
N ASP A 41 7.82 -1.00 21.08
CA ASP A 41 7.94 -2.35 20.52
C ASP A 41 7.13 -2.55 19.23
N ASP A 42 6.01 -1.86 19.05
CA ASP A 42 5.18 -1.96 17.84
C ASP A 42 5.88 -1.28 16.66
N ILE A 43 6.42 -0.07 16.89
CA ILE A 43 7.22 0.64 15.88
C ILE A 43 8.49 -0.14 15.56
N ARG A 44 9.19 -0.67 16.56
CA ARG A 44 10.38 -1.51 16.34
C ARG A 44 10.06 -2.75 15.51
N GLY A 45 8.91 -3.40 15.76
CA GLY A 45 8.45 -4.55 14.96
C GLY A 45 8.25 -4.19 13.49
N ARG A 46 7.57 -3.07 13.21
CA ARG A 46 7.39 -2.54 11.85
C ARG A 46 8.74 -2.25 11.18
N LEU A 47 9.65 -1.57 11.87
CA LEU A 47 10.98 -1.23 11.35
C LEU A 47 11.83 -2.48 11.10
N GLN A 48 11.73 -3.50 11.95
CA GLN A 48 12.44 -4.77 11.79
C GLN A 48 11.95 -5.52 10.54
N HIS A 49 10.63 -5.56 10.31
CA HIS A 49 10.08 -6.14 9.09
C HIS A 49 10.58 -5.40 7.84
N MET A 50 10.55 -4.05 7.87
CA MET A 50 11.07 -3.24 6.76
C MET A 50 12.56 -3.53 6.51
N LEU A 51 13.38 -3.60 7.56
CA LEU A 51 14.80 -3.92 7.47
C LEU A 51 15.07 -5.28 6.83
N GLU A 52 14.26 -6.30 7.16
CA GLU A 52 14.39 -7.64 6.59
C GLU A 52 14.08 -7.68 5.09
N ASP A 53 13.01 -7.02 4.67
CA ASP A 53 12.64 -6.85 3.27
C ASP A 53 13.72 -6.07 2.52
N ASP A 54 14.15 -4.92 3.07
CA ASP A 54 15.14 -4.06 2.44
C ASP A 54 16.52 -4.72 2.33
N SER A 55 16.89 -5.55 3.31
CA SER A 55 18.09 -6.37 3.28
C SER A 55 18.05 -7.47 2.22
N LYS A 56 16.86 -7.97 1.83
CA LYS A 56 16.70 -8.87 0.68
C LYS A 56 16.72 -8.08 -0.64
N ASN A 57 16.08 -6.92 -0.65
CA ASN A 57 15.95 -6.06 -1.83
C ASN A 57 17.29 -5.61 -2.40
N ILE A 58 18.33 -5.43 -1.57
CA ILE A 58 19.67 -5.12 -2.09
C ILE A 58 20.20 -6.22 -3.02
N GLY A 59 19.92 -7.50 -2.71
CA GLY A 59 20.30 -8.64 -3.55
C GLY A 59 19.49 -8.71 -4.85
N VAL A 60 18.21 -8.33 -4.79
CA VAL A 60 17.35 -8.20 -5.98
C VAL A 60 17.88 -7.09 -6.88
N LEU A 61 18.22 -5.92 -6.34
CA LEU A 61 18.81 -4.80 -7.08
C LEU A 61 20.13 -5.19 -7.74
N ASP A 62 20.99 -5.93 -7.03
CA ASP A 62 22.24 -6.43 -7.60
C ASP A 62 22.00 -7.37 -8.77
N THR A 63 21.03 -8.27 -8.64
CA THR A 63 20.63 -9.18 -9.71
C THR A 63 20.14 -8.40 -10.93
N VAL A 64 19.25 -7.42 -10.72
CA VAL A 64 18.72 -6.56 -11.80
C VAL A 64 19.84 -5.78 -12.48
N ILE A 65 20.76 -5.17 -11.73
CA ILE A 65 21.89 -4.41 -12.29
C ILE A 65 22.78 -5.31 -13.16
N VAL A 66 23.07 -6.52 -12.70
CA VAL A 66 23.88 -7.49 -13.46
C VAL A 66 23.15 -7.96 -14.71
N GLN A 67 21.86 -8.31 -14.61
CA GLN A 67 21.05 -8.77 -15.74
C GLN A 67 20.83 -7.67 -16.78
N TYR A 68 20.67 -6.41 -16.33
CA TYR A 68 20.55 -5.26 -17.21
C TYR A 68 21.82 -5.03 -18.05
N GLY A 69 22.99 -5.43 -17.54
CA GLY A 69 24.23 -5.55 -18.31
C GLY A 69 24.91 -4.23 -18.73
N VAL A 70 24.27 -3.08 -18.46
CA VAL A 70 24.83 -1.75 -18.71
C VAL A 70 25.34 -1.15 -17.40
N LYS A 71 26.61 -0.76 -17.37
CA LYS A 71 27.19 -0.07 -16.21
C LYS A 71 26.65 1.35 -16.10
N GLY A 72 26.13 1.68 -14.93
CA GLY A 72 25.72 3.03 -14.56
C GLY A 72 26.41 3.45 -13.27
N GLU A 73 26.65 4.74 -13.13
CA GLU A 73 27.07 5.35 -11.87
C GLU A 73 25.89 6.14 -11.30
N ALA A 74 25.76 6.12 -9.96
CA ALA A 74 24.74 6.91 -9.30
C ALA A 74 24.97 8.40 -9.58
N ASN A 75 23.89 9.15 -9.76
CA ASN A 75 23.95 10.56 -10.06
C ASN A 75 24.56 11.35 -8.89
N LYS A 76 25.37 12.36 -9.22
CA LYS A 76 26.00 13.24 -8.21
C LYS A 76 24.98 13.89 -7.27
N SER A 77 23.79 14.20 -7.77
CA SER A 77 22.70 14.74 -6.95
C SER A 77 22.18 13.74 -5.93
N THR A 78 22.13 12.44 -6.28
CA THR A 78 21.77 11.37 -5.34
C THR A 78 22.84 11.19 -4.29
N GLN A 79 24.11 11.16 -4.69
CA GLN A 79 25.26 11.04 -3.76
C GLN A 79 25.25 12.18 -2.73
N LYS A 80 25.12 13.43 -3.19
CA LYS A 80 25.03 14.60 -2.30
C LYS A 80 23.82 14.55 -1.36
N MET A 81 22.67 14.11 -1.87
CA MET A 81 21.47 13.96 -1.04
C MET A 81 21.69 12.90 0.06
N ILE A 82 22.35 11.77 -0.27
CA ILE A 82 22.68 10.72 0.69
C ILE A 82 23.59 11.27 1.80
N GLU A 83 24.65 12.00 1.45
CA GLU A 83 25.55 12.64 2.41
C GLU A 83 24.76 13.54 3.38
N GLN A 84 23.86 14.38 2.84
CA GLN A 84 23.02 15.27 3.64
C GLN A 84 22.10 14.50 4.59
N VAL A 85 21.43 13.45 4.11
CA VAL A 85 20.54 12.67 4.97
C VAL A 85 21.34 11.92 6.04
N GLN A 86 22.52 11.40 5.73
CA GLN A 86 23.40 10.78 6.73
C GLN A 86 23.76 11.75 7.87
N GLU A 87 24.10 12.99 7.53
CA GLU A 87 24.34 14.04 8.53
C GLU A 87 23.10 14.29 9.42
N LEU A 88 21.90 14.33 8.83
CA LEU A 88 20.65 14.47 9.58
C LEU A 88 20.39 13.28 10.51
N MET A 89 20.67 12.05 10.07
CA MET A 89 20.49 10.84 10.89
C MET A 89 21.43 10.80 12.10
N GLU A 90 22.64 11.33 11.95
CA GLU A 90 23.64 11.42 13.01
C GLU A 90 23.42 12.59 13.96
N SER A 91 22.70 13.63 13.53
CA SER A 91 22.43 14.81 14.34
C SER A 91 21.67 14.47 15.63
N SER A 92 22.10 15.07 16.74
CA SER A 92 21.37 15.06 18.02
C SER A 92 20.24 16.08 18.07
N ASP A 93 20.19 16.99 17.09
CA ASP A 93 19.22 18.09 17.07
C ASP A 93 17.86 17.65 16.53
N LEU A 94 17.80 16.49 15.87
CA LEU A 94 16.56 15.92 15.34
C LEU A 94 15.99 14.86 16.25
N SER A 95 14.67 14.92 16.43
CA SER A 95 13.90 13.87 17.09
C SER A 95 13.85 12.59 16.24
N LEU A 96 13.42 11.48 16.85
CA LEU A 96 13.16 10.25 16.10
C LEU A 96 12.05 10.46 15.06
N PHE A 97 11.02 11.24 15.38
CA PHE A 97 9.95 11.59 14.45
C PHE A 97 10.52 12.30 13.20
N GLU A 98 11.31 13.34 13.37
CA GLU A 98 11.91 14.10 12.27
C GLU A 98 12.83 13.22 11.41
N LYS A 99 13.62 12.34 12.03
CA LYS A 99 14.46 11.39 11.29
C LYS A 99 13.64 10.37 10.50
N VAL A 100 12.53 9.88 11.04
CA VAL A 100 11.63 8.97 10.32
C VAL A 100 10.92 9.71 9.18
N GLN A 101 10.64 11.01 9.29
CA GLN A 101 10.09 11.81 8.18
C GLN A 101 11.08 11.87 7.00
N GLU A 102 12.35 12.16 7.26
CA GLU A 102 13.39 12.14 6.23
C GLU A 102 13.55 10.75 5.58
N HIS A 103 13.41 9.69 6.38
CA HIS A 103 13.41 8.32 5.86
C HIS A 103 12.19 8.00 4.97
N GLU A 104 10.99 8.50 5.32
CA GLU A 104 9.79 8.34 4.48
C GLU A 104 9.98 9.03 3.12
N LEU A 105 10.56 10.23 3.10
CA LEU A 105 10.88 10.93 1.85
C LEU A 105 11.88 10.15 0.98
N LEU A 106 12.88 9.51 1.60
CA LEU A 106 13.80 8.60 0.89
C LEU A 106 13.08 7.39 0.30
N LYS A 107 12.20 6.74 1.07
CA LYS A 107 11.42 5.58 0.64
C LYS A 107 10.45 5.96 -0.50
N HIS A 108 9.85 7.15 -0.44
CA HIS A 108 9.04 7.70 -1.53
C HIS A 108 9.87 7.89 -2.80
N LYS A 109 11.05 8.50 -2.69
CA LYS A 109 11.96 8.67 -3.84
C LYS A 109 12.38 7.33 -4.45
N GLN A 110 12.65 6.33 -3.61
CA GLN A 110 12.99 4.97 -4.04
C GLN A 110 11.83 4.34 -4.84
N THR A 111 10.61 4.42 -4.31
CA THR A 111 9.38 3.92 -4.95
C THR A 111 9.16 4.57 -6.32
N MET A 112 9.20 5.90 -6.38
CA MET A 112 8.97 6.63 -7.62
C MET A 112 10.06 6.34 -8.66
N THR A 113 11.30 6.17 -8.23
CA THR A 113 12.41 5.81 -9.13
C THR A 113 12.19 4.42 -9.73
N GLY A 114 11.83 3.43 -8.91
CA GLY A 114 11.59 2.07 -9.38
C GLY A 114 10.39 1.95 -10.34
N LEU A 115 9.30 2.68 -10.07
CA LEU A 115 8.15 2.79 -10.99
C LEU A 115 8.53 3.40 -12.33
N LEU A 116 9.33 4.48 -12.32
CA LEU A 116 9.79 5.13 -13.54
C LEU A 116 10.74 4.22 -14.34
N ILE A 117 11.61 3.46 -13.68
CA ILE A 117 12.47 2.46 -14.35
C ILE A 117 11.61 1.39 -15.02
N HIS A 118 10.62 0.84 -14.32
CA HIS A 118 9.71 -0.16 -14.87
C HIS A 118 8.96 0.39 -16.10
N LYS A 119 8.37 1.59 -16.01
CA LYS A 119 7.68 2.24 -17.14
C LYS A 119 8.63 2.59 -18.28
N ALA A 120 9.85 3.01 -17.99
CA ALA A 120 10.85 3.27 -19.03
C ALA A 120 11.24 1.97 -19.75
N ALA A 121 11.39 0.86 -19.03
CA ALA A 121 11.73 -0.43 -19.61
C ALA A 121 10.71 -0.91 -20.65
N GLN A 122 9.41 -0.75 -20.36
CA GLN A 122 8.30 -1.08 -21.27
C GLN A 122 8.38 -0.35 -22.62
N VAL A 123 8.96 0.86 -22.65
CA VAL A 123 9.09 1.67 -23.86
C VAL A 123 10.42 1.44 -24.57
N VAL A 124 11.46 0.96 -23.88
CA VAL A 124 12.80 0.76 -24.47
C VAL A 124 12.89 -0.54 -25.26
N GLY A 125 12.33 -1.64 -24.75
CA GLY A 125 12.32 -2.93 -25.45
C GLY A 125 12.11 -4.13 -24.53
N ALA A 126 11.59 -5.23 -25.10
CA ALA A 126 11.25 -6.44 -24.36
C ALA A 126 12.46 -7.11 -23.67
N ASP A 127 13.67 -6.96 -24.23
CA ASP A 127 14.92 -7.43 -23.61
C ASP A 127 15.19 -6.70 -22.28
N ILE A 128 14.92 -5.40 -22.25
CA ILE A 128 15.10 -4.56 -21.07
C ILE A 128 13.99 -4.79 -20.04
N GLU A 129 12.74 -4.92 -20.48
CA GLU A 129 11.63 -5.24 -19.59
C GLU A 129 11.85 -6.57 -18.85
N ALA A 130 12.31 -7.60 -19.56
CA ALA A 130 12.65 -8.89 -18.95
C ALA A 130 13.77 -8.75 -17.90
N ALA A 131 14.82 -7.97 -18.19
CA ALA A 131 15.94 -7.76 -17.26
C ALA A 131 15.56 -6.96 -16.00
N ILE A 132 14.54 -6.10 -16.09
CA ILE A 132 14.06 -5.26 -14.98
C ILE A 132 12.95 -5.94 -14.18
N THR A 133 12.31 -7.00 -14.70
CA THR A 133 11.16 -7.67 -14.06
C THR A 133 11.35 -7.99 -12.56
N PRO A 134 12.52 -8.49 -12.09
CA PRO A 134 12.72 -8.73 -10.65
C PRO A 134 12.60 -7.48 -9.78
N LEU A 135 12.76 -6.27 -10.33
CA LEU A 135 12.56 -5.00 -9.62
C LEU A 135 11.12 -4.82 -9.13
N ASN A 136 10.14 -5.54 -9.68
CA ASN A 136 8.75 -5.46 -9.24
C ASN A 136 8.58 -5.86 -7.76
N THR A 137 9.35 -6.83 -7.27
CA THR A 137 9.37 -7.21 -5.85
C THR A 137 9.77 -6.02 -4.98
N VAL A 138 10.90 -5.38 -5.32
CA VAL A 138 11.40 -4.17 -4.64
C VAL A 138 10.36 -3.04 -4.68
N ASN A 139 9.69 -2.85 -5.81
CA ASN A 139 8.66 -1.82 -5.97
C ASN A 139 7.43 -2.10 -5.09
N PHE A 140 6.99 -3.35 -4.99
CA PHE A 140 5.84 -3.74 -4.17
C PHE A 140 6.13 -3.56 -2.68
N GLU A 141 7.29 -4.04 -2.22
CA GLU A 141 7.70 -3.93 -0.82
C GLU A 141 7.89 -2.46 -0.42
N ASN A 142 8.54 -1.64 -1.25
CA ASN A 142 8.67 -0.21 -0.98
C ASN A 142 7.32 0.50 -0.79
N ARG A 143 6.29 0.15 -1.58
CA ARG A 143 4.94 0.71 -1.42
C ARG A 143 4.30 0.25 -0.11
N ALA A 144 4.48 -1.01 0.27
CA ALA A 144 4.02 -1.53 1.55
C ALA A 144 4.67 -0.78 2.73
N HIS A 145 5.98 -0.54 2.64
CA HIS A 145 6.74 0.22 3.64
C HIS A 145 6.27 1.67 3.76
N GLN A 146 5.89 2.33 2.66
CA GLN A 146 5.33 3.69 2.73
C GLN A 146 4.07 3.74 3.60
N GLU A 147 3.16 2.77 3.47
CA GLU A 147 1.96 2.73 4.33
C GLU A 147 2.30 2.43 5.80
N GLN A 148 3.28 1.55 6.05
CA GLN A 148 3.77 1.30 7.40
C GLN A 148 4.40 2.56 8.02
N LEU A 149 5.21 3.30 7.25
CA LEU A 149 5.86 4.53 7.69
C LEU A 149 4.87 5.63 8.00
N LYS A 150 3.75 5.75 7.27
CA LYS A 150 2.66 6.67 7.65
C LYS A 150 2.11 6.37 9.04
N GLY A 151 1.89 5.09 9.36
CA GLY A 151 1.46 4.67 10.70
C GLY A 151 2.49 4.97 11.78
N VAL A 152 3.77 4.71 11.52
CA VAL A 152 4.86 5.07 12.43
C VAL A 152 4.91 6.58 12.66
N LEU A 153 4.79 7.38 11.60
CA LEU A 153 4.80 8.84 11.67
C LEU A 153 3.60 9.41 12.42
N GLU A 154 2.41 8.83 12.27
CA GLU A 154 1.24 9.22 13.06
C GLU A 154 1.51 9.02 14.55
N ILE A 155 2.00 7.83 14.94
CA ILE A 155 2.26 7.51 16.36
C ILE A 155 3.36 8.43 16.92
N LEU A 156 4.50 8.53 16.24
CA LEU A 156 5.62 9.37 16.68
C LEU A 156 5.23 10.85 16.71
N GLY A 157 4.58 11.33 15.65
CA GLY A 157 4.20 12.74 15.52
C GLY A 157 3.14 13.16 16.53
N VAL A 158 2.10 12.36 16.78
CA VAL A 158 1.10 12.68 17.80
C VAL A 158 1.73 12.71 19.20
N ARG A 159 2.63 11.77 19.50
CA ARG A 159 3.37 11.77 20.77
C ARG A 159 4.26 13.00 20.90
N GLU A 160 4.99 13.36 19.86
CA GLU A 160 5.89 14.51 19.88
C GLU A 160 5.14 15.83 20.03
N LEU A 161 4.07 16.02 19.25
CA LEU A 161 3.32 17.26 19.21
C LEU A 161 2.40 17.46 20.44
N THR A 162 1.94 16.36 21.06
CA THR A 162 0.90 16.44 22.10
C THR A 162 1.27 15.80 23.43
N GLY A 163 2.32 15.00 23.48
CA GLY A 163 2.67 14.17 24.64
C GLY A 163 1.68 13.05 24.94
N LYS A 164 0.81 12.67 23.99
CA LYS A 164 -0.25 11.66 24.15
C LYS A 164 -0.17 10.58 23.07
N GLU A 165 -0.78 9.44 23.34
CA GLU A 165 -1.00 8.39 22.35
C GLU A 165 -2.02 8.80 21.30
N ALA A 166 -1.80 8.35 20.05
CA ALA A 166 -2.78 8.49 18.98
C ALA A 166 -4.08 7.77 19.36
N LYS A 167 -5.22 8.46 19.24
CA LYS A 167 -6.54 7.86 19.49
C LYS A 167 -6.89 6.95 18.30
N GLN A 168 -6.68 5.63 18.43
CA GLN A 168 -7.12 4.54 17.52
C GLN A 168 -7.44 5.02 16.08
N GLY A 169 -6.49 5.14 15.16
CA GLY A 169 -5.32 4.31 14.88
C GLY A 169 -5.49 3.53 13.57
N LEU A 170 -6.69 3.40 13.00
CA LEU A 170 -6.91 2.81 11.66
C LEU A 170 -7.82 3.71 10.82
N TRP A 171 -8.96 4.12 11.39
CA TRP A 171 -9.92 4.97 10.69
C TRP A 171 -9.40 6.38 10.39
N ALA A 172 -8.61 6.96 11.28
CA ALA A 172 -7.93 8.24 11.02
C ALA A 172 -6.95 8.13 9.84
N ARG A 173 -6.13 7.07 9.80
CA ARG A 173 -5.19 6.81 8.69
C ARG A 173 -5.88 6.60 7.35
N VAL A 174 -6.99 5.86 7.35
CA VAL A 174 -7.82 5.65 6.17
C VAL A 174 -8.38 6.97 5.66
N GLN A 175 -8.92 7.80 6.57
CA GLN A 175 -9.44 9.11 6.23
C GLN A 175 -8.35 10.05 5.68
N ASP A 176 -7.17 10.09 6.30
CA ASP A 176 -6.05 10.92 5.87
C ASP A 176 -5.51 10.49 4.50
N ALA A 177 -5.36 9.19 4.26
CA ALA A 177 -4.91 8.66 2.98
C ALA A 177 -5.90 8.94 1.83
N VAL A 178 -7.21 8.86 2.08
CA VAL A 178 -8.22 9.23 1.08
C VAL A 178 -8.27 10.73 0.83
N ALA A 179 -8.16 11.56 1.87
CA ALA A 179 -8.09 13.01 1.70
C ALA A 179 -6.88 13.43 0.83
N ALA A 180 -5.74 12.75 0.98
CA ALA A 180 -4.54 12.98 0.16
C ALA A 180 -4.75 12.58 -1.32
N LEU A 181 -5.42 11.45 -1.59
CA LEU A 181 -5.68 10.96 -2.96
C LEU A 181 -6.73 11.79 -3.71
N THR A 182 -7.75 12.28 -3.00
CA THR A 182 -8.86 13.03 -3.61
C THR A 182 -8.58 14.53 -3.72
N GLY A 183 -7.55 15.04 -3.02
CA GLY A 183 -7.20 16.46 -2.97
C GLY A 183 -8.13 17.30 -2.08
N VAL A 184 -8.99 16.65 -1.30
CA VAL A 184 -9.98 17.28 -0.44
C VAL A 184 -9.41 17.44 0.98
N VAL A 185 -8.49 18.40 1.14
CA VAL A 185 -7.88 18.70 2.45
C VAL A 185 -8.96 19.25 3.40
N GLY A 186 -9.23 18.53 4.49
CA GLY A 186 -10.11 18.99 5.58
C GLY A 186 -11.61 19.00 5.31
N SER A 187 -12.09 18.56 4.14
CA SER A 187 -13.53 18.57 3.80
C SER A 187 -14.25 17.24 4.04
N VAL A 188 -13.54 16.10 4.14
CA VAL A 188 -14.15 14.85 4.63
C VAL A 188 -14.66 14.98 6.08
N VAL A 189 -14.06 15.88 6.88
CA VAL A 189 -14.48 16.15 8.27
C VAL A 189 -15.74 17.02 8.36
N THR A 190 -16.04 17.83 7.32
CA THR A 190 -17.20 18.75 7.30
C THR A 190 -18.33 18.30 6.39
N ARG A 191 -18.09 17.31 5.52
CA ARG A 191 -19.11 16.68 4.69
C ARG A 191 -19.76 15.55 5.48
N THR A 192 -21.08 15.61 5.63
CA THR A 192 -21.83 14.47 6.14
C THR A 192 -21.67 13.30 5.18
N ASP A 193 -21.75 12.06 5.66
CA ASP A 193 -21.65 10.84 4.83
C ASP A 193 -22.54 10.89 3.56
N ASP A 194 -23.63 11.66 3.59
CA ASP A 194 -24.57 11.87 2.49
C ASP A 194 -24.01 12.68 1.30
N GLU A 195 -22.81 13.27 1.42
CA GLU A 195 -22.17 14.06 0.35
C GLU A 195 -20.98 13.36 -0.33
N MET A 196 -20.58 12.18 0.13
CA MET A 196 -19.48 11.42 -0.49
C MET A 196 -19.97 10.67 -1.72
N SER A 197 -19.18 10.71 -2.79
CA SER A 197 -19.42 9.90 -3.99
C SER A 197 -19.06 8.44 -3.74
N ILE A 198 -19.67 7.54 -4.51
CA ILE A 198 -19.37 6.10 -4.42
C ILE A 198 -17.87 5.80 -4.59
N ARG A 199 -17.18 6.51 -5.48
CA ARG A 199 -15.74 6.34 -5.71
C ARG A 199 -14.91 6.67 -4.48
N GLU A 200 -15.29 7.70 -3.73
CA GLU A 200 -14.60 8.08 -2.50
C GLU A 200 -14.80 7.01 -1.43
N LEU A 201 -16.02 6.46 -1.30
CA LEU A 201 -16.31 5.38 -0.35
C LEU A 201 -15.53 4.10 -0.66
N LEU A 202 -15.50 3.68 -1.93
CA LEU A 202 -14.75 2.50 -2.36
C LEU A 202 -13.26 2.66 -2.08
N LEU A 203 -12.70 3.83 -2.41
CA LEU A 203 -11.29 4.13 -2.14
C LEU A 203 -10.95 4.11 -0.63
N MET A 204 -11.88 4.56 0.23
CA MET A 204 -11.72 4.45 1.69
C MET A 204 -11.67 2.99 2.13
N ASP A 205 -12.56 2.15 1.60
CA ASP A 205 -12.58 0.74 1.93
C ASP A 205 -11.30 0.02 1.45
N HIS A 206 -10.84 0.29 0.22
CA HIS A 206 -9.60 -0.25 -0.33
C HIS A 206 -8.40 0.09 0.55
N THR A 207 -8.27 1.37 0.89
CA THR A 207 -7.20 1.90 1.73
C THR A 207 -7.24 1.28 3.14
N LYS A 208 -8.44 1.06 3.69
CA LYS A 208 -8.61 0.39 4.98
C LYS A 208 -8.13 -1.05 4.94
N ALA A 209 -8.51 -1.79 3.91
CA ALA A 209 -8.11 -3.17 3.76
C ALA A 209 -6.59 -3.30 3.57
N ASP A 210 -5.96 -2.38 2.83
CA ASP A 210 -4.50 -2.29 2.70
C ASP A 210 -3.79 -2.04 4.02
N THR A 211 -4.35 -1.12 4.82
CA THR A 211 -3.80 -0.81 6.14
C THR A 211 -3.91 -2.05 7.03
N LEU A 212 -5.05 -2.76 7.03
CA LEU A 212 -5.23 -3.98 7.79
C LEU A 212 -4.27 -5.10 7.36
N PHE A 213 -4.00 -5.26 6.06
CA PHE A 213 -2.94 -6.18 5.61
C PHE A 213 -1.59 -5.80 6.20
N ALA A 214 -1.21 -4.52 6.12
CA ALA A 214 0.06 -4.07 6.67
C ALA A 214 0.18 -4.29 8.19
N GLU A 215 -0.92 -4.10 8.94
CA GLU A 215 -0.98 -4.37 10.38
C GLU A 215 -0.89 -5.87 10.72
N ILE A 216 -1.44 -6.75 9.88
CA ILE A 216 -1.30 -8.20 10.05
C ILE A 216 0.16 -8.65 9.84
N PHE A 217 0.86 -8.07 8.86
CA PHE A 217 2.26 -8.42 8.59
C PHE A 217 3.23 -7.83 9.61
N SER A 218 2.92 -6.67 10.19
CA SER A 218 3.81 -5.96 11.12
C SER A 218 3.84 -6.53 12.55
N THR A 219 3.00 -7.52 12.86
CA THR A 219 2.92 -8.11 14.20
C THR A 219 3.01 -9.63 14.16
N ASP A 220 3.59 -10.22 15.21
CA ASP A 220 3.58 -11.67 15.44
C ASP A 220 2.69 -12.06 16.64
N ASP A 221 1.99 -11.10 17.23
CA ASP A 221 1.02 -11.35 18.31
C ASP A 221 -0.25 -12.00 17.72
N PRO A 222 -0.54 -13.28 18.03
CA PRO A 222 -1.67 -13.98 17.45
C PRO A 222 -3.02 -13.34 17.77
N GLN A 223 -3.15 -12.67 18.92
CA GLN A 223 -4.38 -12.01 19.30
C GLN A 223 -4.62 -10.76 18.44
N LYS A 224 -3.59 -9.93 18.26
CA LYS A 224 -3.67 -8.77 17.35
C LYS A 224 -3.94 -9.19 15.91
N ILE A 225 -3.25 -10.23 15.43
CA ILE A 225 -3.50 -10.79 14.09
C ILE A 225 -4.96 -11.22 13.95
N GLN A 226 -5.52 -11.90 14.95
CA GLN A 226 -6.92 -12.32 14.95
C GLN A 226 -7.88 -11.13 14.89
N GLU A 227 -7.59 -10.06 15.65
CA GLU A 227 -8.39 -8.84 15.65
C GLU A 227 -8.35 -8.13 14.29
N TYR A 228 -7.15 -7.92 13.72
CA TYR A 228 -6.98 -7.29 12.41
C TYR A 228 -7.59 -8.12 11.29
N PHE A 229 -7.37 -9.43 11.26
CA PHE A 229 -7.97 -10.31 10.28
C PHE A 229 -9.49 -10.39 10.43
N GLY A 230 -10.01 -10.46 11.65
CA GLY A 230 -11.46 -10.45 11.90
C GLY A 230 -12.13 -9.16 11.38
N GLN A 231 -11.44 -8.02 11.47
CA GLN A 231 -11.91 -6.77 10.89
C GLN A 231 -11.81 -6.79 9.35
N LEU A 232 -10.69 -7.24 8.79
CA LEU A 232 -10.46 -7.37 7.35
C LEU A 232 -11.51 -8.28 6.69
N TYR A 233 -11.78 -9.43 7.30
CA TYR A 233 -12.77 -10.40 6.85
C TYR A 233 -14.17 -9.77 6.71
N LYS A 234 -14.62 -9.06 7.76
CA LYS A 234 -15.93 -8.39 7.75
C LYS A 234 -15.97 -7.27 6.72
N ASP A 235 -14.91 -6.47 6.64
CA ASP A 235 -14.84 -5.34 5.72
C ASP A 235 -14.88 -5.79 4.26
N ILE A 236 -14.05 -6.77 3.87
CA ILE A 236 -13.99 -7.25 2.49
C ILE A 236 -15.30 -7.96 2.10
N LYS A 237 -15.83 -8.85 2.95
CA LYS A 237 -17.10 -9.52 2.61
C LYS A 237 -18.24 -8.52 2.44
N ALA A 238 -18.39 -7.57 3.37
CA ALA A 238 -19.46 -6.59 3.27
C ALA A 238 -19.27 -5.62 2.09
N HIS A 239 -18.02 -5.31 1.74
CA HIS A 239 -17.67 -4.49 0.59
C HIS A 239 -17.97 -5.22 -0.73
N GLY A 240 -17.36 -6.37 -0.98
CA GLY A 240 -17.52 -7.10 -2.24
C GLY A 240 -18.97 -7.49 -2.53
N THR A 241 -19.72 -7.95 -1.52
CA THR A 241 -21.16 -8.21 -1.71
C THR A 241 -21.95 -6.94 -2.03
N ALA A 242 -21.61 -5.80 -1.43
CA ALA A 242 -22.27 -4.53 -1.78
C ALA A 242 -21.90 -4.05 -3.19
N GLU A 243 -20.70 -4.35 -3.69
CA GLU A 243 -20.31 -4.09 -5.07
C GLU A 243 -21.11 -4.95 -6.05
N GLU A 244 -21.26 -6.24 -5.77
CA GLU A 244 -22.09 -7.16 -6.56
C GLU A 244 -23.57 -6.74 -6.57
N GLU A 245 -24.11 -6.25 -5.44
CA GLU A 245 -25.51 -5.84 -5.34
C GLU A 245 -25.79 -4.48 -6.02
N ILE A 246 -24.85 -3.53 -5.93
CA ILE A 246 -25.10 -2.12 -6.26
C ILE A 246 -24.23 -1.64 -7.43
N LEU A 247 -22.91 -1.86 -7.35
CA LEU A 247 -21.93 -1.27 -8.26
C LEU A 247 -21.92 -1.97 -9.62
N TYR A 248 -21.66 -3.28 -9.65
CA TYR A 248 -21.50 -4.05 -10.88
C TYR A 248 -22.75 -4.02 -11.76
N PRO A 249 -23.98 -4.17 -11.22
CA PRO A 249 -25.20 -4.03 -12.03
C PRO A 249 -25.35 -2.66 -12.67
N ALA A 250 -24.92 -1.60 -11.98
CA ALA A 250 -25.00 -0.23 -12.48
C ALA A 250 -24.02 0.01 -13.63
N VAL A 251 -22.78 -0.47 -13.51
CA VAL A 251 -21.73 -0.22 -14.52
C VAL A 251 -21.75 -1.20 -15.69
N ARG A 252 -22.41 -2.35 -15.56
CA ARG A 252 -22.53 -3.40 -16.61
C ARG A 252 -22.87 -2.87 -18.02
N PRO A 253 -23.77 -1.87 -18.22
CA PRO A 253 -24.05 -1.35 -19.55
C PRO A 253 -22.87 -0.63 -20.23
N TYR A 254 -21.83 -0.28 -19.45
CA TYR A 254 -20.68 0.53 -19.88
C TYR A 254 -19.34 -0.20 -19.71
N TYR A 255 -19.36 -1.43 -19.17
CA TYR A 255 -18.16 -2.20 -18.84
C TYR A 255 -18.26 -3.65 -19.30
N GLU A 256 -17.44 -4.05 -20.27
CA GLU A 256 -17.53 -5.35 -20.94
C GLU A 256 -16.96 -6.51 -20.10
N HIS A 257 -16.05 -6.23 -19.16
CA HIS A 257 -15.40 -7.25 -18.30
C HIS A 257 -16.13 -7.47 -16.97
N THR A 258 -17.45 -7.28 -16.95
CA THR A 258 -18.23 -7.40 -15.71
C THR A 258 -18.21 -8.84 -15.16
N GLU A 259 -18.21 -9.88 -16.00
CA GLU A 259 -18.15 -11.27 -15.50
C GLU A 259 -16.79 -11.58 -14.84
N GLU A 260 -15.70 -11.05 -15.39
CA GLU A 260 -14.35 -11.22 -14.82
C GLU A 260 -14.24 -10.62 -13.42
N ILE A 261 -14.84 -9.45 -13.18
CA ILE A 261 -14.81 -8.84 -11.85
C ILE A 261 -15.63 -9.65 -10.83
N TYR A 262 -16.78 -10.23 -11.22
CA TYR A 262 -17.53 -11.15 -10.36
C TYR A 262 -16.72 -12.39 -9.99
N ASP A 263 -16.01 -12.99 -10.96
CA ASP A 263 -15.16 -14.16 -10.71
C ASP A 263 -14.03 -13.82 -9.72
N GLN A 264 -13.39 -12.65 -9.88
CA GLN A 264 -12.35 -12.17 -8.95
C GLN A 264 -12.89 -11.91 -7.54
N THR A 265 -14.07 -11.30 -7.41
CA THR A 265 -14.71 -11.12 -6.10
C THR A 265 -14.98 -12.46 -5.43
N GLY A 266 -15.51 -13.43 -6.18
CA GLY A 266 -15.75 -14.80 -5.71
C GLY A 266 -14.48 -15.48 -5.19
N GLU A 267 -13.38 -15.40 -5.96
CA GLU A 267 -12.08 -15.94 -5.55
C GLU A 267 -11.58 -15.32 -4.24
N VAL A 268 -11.70 -14.00 -4.09
CA VAL A 268 -11.34 -13.30 -2.84
C VAL A 268 -12.20 -13.77 -1.66
N MET A 269 -13.51 -13.97 -1.86
CA MET A 269 -14.40 -14.47 -0.80
C MET A 269 -14.06 -15.90 -0.38
N GLU A 270 -13.72 -16.78 -1.32
CA GLU A 270 -13.29 -18.16 -1.04
C GLU A 270 -11.98 -18.19 -0.24
N MET A 271 -11.00 -17.36 -0.64
CA MET A 271 -9.74 -17.24 0.10
C MET A 271 -9.96 -16.75 1.53
N LEU A 272 -10.87 -15.80 1.75
CA LEU A 272 -11.21 -15.32 3.09
C LEU A 272 -11.77 -16.43 3.99
N ASP A 273 -12.68 -17.24 3.46
CA ASP A 273 -13.29 -18.34 4.19
C ASP A 273 -12.29 -19.47 4.48
N GLU A 274 -11.36 -19.74 3.54
CA GLU A 274 -10.25 -20.66 3.79
C GLU A 274 -9.39 -20.15 4.96
N ILE A 275 -8.95 -18.89 4.92
CA ILE A 275 -8.07 -18.29 5.91
C ILE A 275 -8.73 -18.21 7.29
N GLN A 276 -10.05 -17.97 7.35
CA GLN A 276 -10.79 -17.92 8.62
C GLN A 276 -10.65 -19.20 9.45
N SER A 277 -10.45 -20.35 8.79
CA SER A 277 -10.26 -21.63 9.47
C SER A 277 -8.83 -21.88 9.96
N ILE A 278 -7.88 -21.01 9.59
CA ILE A 278 -6.46 -21.14 9.91
C ILE A 278 -6.14 -20.38 11.19
N SER A 279 -5.43 -21.02 12.12
CA SER A 279 -4.96 -20.35 13.34
C SER A 279 -3.98 -19.21 12.99
N PRO A 280 -4.13 -18.01 13.59
CA PRO A 280 -3.18 -16.90 13.43
C PRO A 280 -1.73 -17.24 13.80
N SER A 281 -1.51 -18.24 14.67
CA SER A 281 -0.18 -18.73 15.04
C SER A 281 0.39 -19.77 14.08
N SER A 282 -0.39 -20.22 13.10
CA SER A 282 0.06 -21.19 12.10
C SER A 282 1.06 -20.54 11.15
N SER A 283 2.12 -21.29 10.81
CA SER A 283 3.07 -20.88 9.77
C SER A 283 2.42 -20.72 8.38
N GLU A 284 1.22 -21.25 8.18
CA GLU A 284 0.45 -21.16 6.93
C GLU A 284 -0.36 -19.85 6.83
N PHE A 285 -0.60 -19.16 7.96
CA PHE A 285 -1.50 -18.01 8.01
C PHE A 285 -0.99 -16.82 7.18
N LYS A 286 0.19 -16.28 7.51
CA LYS A 286 0.78 -15.13 6.78
C LYS A 286 0.98 -15.41 5.28
N PRO A 287 1.46 -16.60 4.83
CA PRO A 287 1.53 -16.93 3.41
C PRO A 287 0.17 -16.90 2.69
N LYS A 288 -0.91 -17.35 3.33
CA LYS A 288 -2.26 -17.28 2.76
C LYS A 288 -2.81 -15.86 2.74
N ILE A 289 -2.52 -15.06 3.78
CA ILE A 289 -2.85 -13.63 3.80
C ILE A 289 -2.17 -12.89 2.63
N GLU A 290 -0.93 -13.23 2.28
CA GLU A 290 -0.23 -12.58 1.15
C GLU A 290 -0.85 -12.97 -0.21
N GLN A 291 -1.32 -14.22 -0.36
CA GLN A 291 -2.08 -14.64 -1.54
C GLN A 291 -3.39 -13.86 -1.66
N LEU A 292 -4.16 -13.76 -0.57
CA LEU A 292 -5.38 -12.96 -0.52
C LEU A 292 -5.10 -11.49 -0.87
N ARG A 293 -4.05 -10.89 -0.29
CA ARG A 293 -3.63 -9.52 -0.57
C ARG A 293 -3.33 -9.32 -2.06
N THR A 294 -2.65 -10.27 -2.68
CA THR A 294 -2.32 -10.21 -4.12
C THR A 294 -3.58 -10.29 -4.99
N ALA A 295 -4.50 -11.21 -4.69
CA ALA A 295 -5.76 -11.35 -5.42
C ALA A 295 -6.61 -10.07 -5.29
N MET A 296 -6.79 -9.57 -4.07
CA MET A 296 -7.53 -8.34 -3.78
C MET A 296 -6.89 -7.10 -4.41
N ARG A 297 -5.55 -7.03 -4.52
CA ARG A 297 -4.90 -5.94 -5.25
C ARG A 297 -5.12 -6.00 -6.75
N THR A 298 -5.20 -7.18 -7.34
CA THR A 298 -5.57 -7.34 -8.75
C THR A 298 -6.99 -6.81 -8.98
N HIS A 299 -7.94 -7.26 -8.15
CA HIS A 299 -9.34 -6.79 -8.13
C HIS A 299 -9.45 -5.27 -8.04
N ILE A 300 -8.89 -4.68 -6.98
CA ILE A 300 -8.93 -3.22 -6.75
C ILE A 300 -8.32 -2.44 -7.91
N ASN A 301 -7.20 -2.92 -8.47
CA ASN A 301 -6.56 -2.23 -9.60
C ASN A 301 -7.47 -2.21 -10.83
N GLN A 302 -8.22 -3.29 -11.09
CA GLN A 302 -9.17 -3.34 -12.19
C GLN A 302 -10.32 -2.35 -11.96
N GLU A 303 -10.88 -2.30 -10.74
CA GLU A 303 -11.95 -1.36 -10.41
C GLU A 303 -11.51 0.10 -10.53
N GLU A 304 -10.37 0.45 -9.95
CA GLU A 304 -9.87 1.83 -9.93
C GLU A 304 -9.44 2.33 -11.31
N ASN A 305 -8.90 1.46 -12.16
CA ASN A 305 -8.40 1.84 -13.48
C ASN A 305 -9.44 1.68 -14.60
N GLU A 306 -10.46 0.83 -14.43
CA GLU A 306 -11.42 0.53 -15.49
C GLU A 306 -12.85 0.91 -15.12
N ILE A 307 -13.33 0.55 -13.93
CA ILE A 307 -14.71 0.83 -13.49
C ILE A 307 -14.89 2.29 -13.07
N PHE A 308 -13.93 2.87 -12.33
CA PHE A 308 -14.01 4.25 -11.86
C PHE A 308 -14.09 5.28 -12.99
N PRO A 309 -13.37 5.11 -14.12
CA PRO A 309 -13.60 5.91 -15.33
C PRO A 309 -15.05 5.81 -15.84
N GLN A 310 -15.64 4.60 -15.89
CA GLN A 310 -17.03 4.44 -16.33
C GLN A 310 -18.02 5.17 -15.42
N LEU A 311 -17.81 5.12 -14.10
CA LEU A 311 -18.61 5.88 -13.14
C LEU A 311 -18.52 7.39 -13.41
N ARG A 312 -17.32 7.90 -13.66
CA ARG A 312 -17.09 9.33 -13.92
C ARG A 312 -17.72 9.80 -15.24
N GLU A 313 -17.70 8.95 -16.26
CA GLU A 313 -18.10 9.33 -17.63
C GLU A 313 -19.60 9.15 -17.88
N ASN A 314 -20.24 8.19 -17.21
CA ASN A 314 -21.63 7.80 -17.51
C ASN A 314 -22.66 8.17 -16.44
N PHE A 315 -22.22 8.63 -15.26
CA PHE A 315 -23.13 8.96 -14.15
C PHE A 315 -22.98 10.42 -13.73
N ASN A 316 -24.13 11.09 -13.55
CA ASN A 316 -24.13 12.44 -13.00
C ASN A 316 -23.96 12.41 -11.47
N HIS A 317 -23.62 13.57 -10.91
CA HIS A 317 -23.38 13.74 -9.47
C HIS A 317 -24.49 13.17 -8.58
N LYS A 318 -25.77 13.39 -8.93
CA LYS A 318 -26.89 12.89 -8.13
C LYS A 318 -26.97 11.36 -8.14
N GLN A 319 -26.67 10.74 -9.29
CA GLN A 319 -26.63 9.28 -9.40
C GLN A 319 -25.47 8.69 -8.60
N LEU A 320 -24.30 9.33 -8.63
CA LEU A 320 -23.13 8.90 -7.86
C LEU A 320 -23.36 8.98 -6.34
N LEU A 321 -24.05 10.02 -5.87
CA LEU A 321 -24.45 10.14 -4.46
C LEU A 321 -25.50 9.09 -4.07
N GLN A 322 -26.51 8.85 -4.93
CA GLN A 322 -27.51 7.82 -4.64
C GLN A 322 -26.87 6.44 -4.56
N MET A 323 -25.96 6.12 -5.49
CA MET A 323 -25.22 4.86 -5.48
C MET A 323 -24.37 4.72 -4.20
N ALA A 324 -23.74 5.80 -3.73
CA ALA A 324 -23.01 5.82 -2.47
C ALA A 324 -23.91 5.47 -1.28
N THR A 325 -25.11 6.07 -1.21
CA THR A 325 -26.11 5.78 -0.18
C THR A 325 -26.59 4.33 -0.22
N ASP A 326 -26.88 3.81 -1.42
CA ASP A 326 -27.35 2.45 -1.62
C ASP A 326 -26.26 1.43 -1.22
N PHE A 327 -25.01 1.67 -1.65
CA PHE A 327 -23.84 0.88 -1.28
C PHE A 327 -23.63 0.85 0.24
N LYS A 328 -23.66 2.01 0.91
CA LYS A 328 -23.53 2.11 2.37
C LYS A 328 -24.63 1.36 3.10
N THR A 329 -25.86 1.44 2.59
CA THR A 329 -27.02 0.74 3.16
C THR A 329 -26.85 -0.77 3.05
N ALA A 330 -26.45 -1.27 1.88
CA ALA A 330 -26.17 -2.69 1.65
C ALA A 330 -25.06 -3.19 2.60
N LYS A 331 -23.92 -2.49 2.65
CA LYS A 331 -22.81 -2.81 3.55
C LYS A 331 -23.20 -2.84 5.03
N SER A 332 -23.98 -1.84 5.48
CA SER A 332 -24.42 -1.74 6.88
C SER A 332 -25.34 -2.90 7.28
N LYS A 333 -26.22 -3.32 6.37
CA LYS A 333 -27.09 -4.48 6.55
C LYS A 333 -26.27 -5.77 6.68
N LEU A 334 -25.29 -5.98 5.81
CA LEU A 334 -24.40 -7.15 5.83
C LEU A 334 -23.58 -7.23 7.12
N LEU A 335 -22.98 -6.11 7.53
CA LEU A 335 -22.23 -6.04 8.80
C LEU A 335 -23.11 -6.34 10.01
N SER A 336 -24.36 -5.88 10.02
CA SER A 336 -25.32 -6.17 11.10
C SER A 336 -25.66 -7.67 11.14
N GLN A 337 -25.91 -8.29 9.99
CA GLN A 337 -26.18 -9.73 9.90
C GLN A 337 -25.00 -10.57 10.39
N MET A 338 -23.77 -10.18 10.05
CA MET A 338 -22.56 -10.86 10.55
C MET A 338 -22.36 -10.71 12.06
N ALA A 339 -22.84 -9.60 12.66
CA ALA A 339 -22.82 -9.42 14.11
C ALA A 339 -23.83 -10.35 14.81
N ASP A 340 -25.03 -10.51 14.24
CA ASP A 340 -26.09 -11.36 14.80
C ASP A 340 -25.72 -12.85 14.78
N VAL A 341 -25.13 -13.35 13.69
CA VAL A 341 -24.71 -14.76 13.55
C VAL A 341 -23.64 -15.15 14.60
N ASN A 342 -22.75 -14.24 14.96
CA ASN A 342 -21.74 -14.46 16.01
C ASN A 342 -22.35 -14.46 17.43
N SER A 343 -23.55 -13.89 17.61
CA SER A 343 -24.23 -13.86 18.91
C SER A 343 -25.05 -15.13 19.20
N GLU A 344 -25.51 -15.84 18.16
CA GLU A 344 -26.28 -17.09 18.29
C GLU A 344 -25.38 -18.33 18.40
N SER A 345 -24.19 -18.31 17.80
CA SER A 345 -23.21 -19.41 17.83
C SER A 345 -22.40 -19.49 19.13
N GLY A 346 -22.53 -18.50 20.02
CA GLY A 346 -21.92 -18.46 21.35
C GLY A 346 -22.86 -18.82 22.52
N ARG A 347 -24.05 -19.39 22.26
CA ARG A 347 -25.02 -19.82 23.29
C ARG A 347 -25.04 -21.32 23.52
#